data_AF-A0A924YL05-F1
#
_entry.id   AF-A0A924YL05-F1
#
_cell.length_a   1.000
_cell.length_b   1.000
_cell.length_c   1.000
_cell.angle_alpha   90.00
_cell.angle_beta   90.00
_cell.angle_gamma   90.00
#
_symmetry.space_group_name_H-M   'P 1'
#
loop_
_entity.id
_entity.type
_entity.pdbx_description
1 polymer ?
#
loop_
_entity_poly.entity_id
_entity_poly.type
_entity_poly.pdbx_seq_one_letter_code
_entity_poly.pdbx_strand_id
1 'polypeptide(L)'
;DENDPDACLDPQFVVDALVDSRPINGRDERCFSSRHPGGAHFVMADGAVKFISEKCSTTILRRLANRADGESVDEADLLTPK
;
A
#
# COMPACT_ATOMS: atom_id res chain seq x y z
N ASP A 1 -2.79 -22.57 4.26
CA ASP A 1 -3.41 -23.36 3.19
C ASP A 1 -3.46 -22.50 1.94
N GLU A 2 -2.48 -22.64 1.05
CA GLU A 2 -2.30 -21.78 -0.14
C GLU A 2 -3.15 -22.23 -1.36
N ASN A 3 -4.13 -23.12 -1.18
CA ASN A 3 -4.88 -23.68 -2.29
C ASN A 3 -6.39 -23.75 -1.98
N ASP A 4 -6.95 -22.61 -1.62
CA ASP A 4 -8.40 -22.42 -1.54
C ASP A 4 -8.94 -21.94 -2.91
N PRO A 5 -9.68 -22.78 -3.65
CA PRO A 5 -10.21 -22.42 -4.97
C PRO A 5 -11.29 -21.32 -4.91
N ASP A 6 -11.86 -21.04 -3.73
CA ASP A 6 -12.86 -19.98 -3.54
C ASP A 6 -12.24 -18.58 -3.39
N ALA A 7 -10.92 -18.47 -3.22
CA ALA A 7 -10.23 -17.18 -3.20
C ALA A 7 -10.40 -16.37 -4.50
N CYS A 8 -10.68 -17.04 -5.63
CA CYS A 8 -10.97 -16.38 -6.91
C CYS A 8 -12.36 -15.73 -6.96
N LEU A 9 -13.29 -16.12 -6.08
CA LEU A 9 -14.64 -15.55 -6.01
C LEU A 9 -14.79 -14.48 -4.91
N ASP A 10 -13.73 -14.17 -4.18
CA ASP A 10 -13.73 -13.07 -3.23
C ASP A 10 -13.61 -11.74 -3.98
N PRO A 11 -14.67 -10.91 -4.06
CA PRO A 11 -14.57 -9.59 -4.66
C PRO A 11 -13.54 -8.72 -3.92
N GLN A 12 -13.27 -8.98 -2.64
CA GLN A 12 -12.13 -8.37 -1.94
C GLN A 12 -10.78 -8.76 -2.57
N PHE A 13 -10.54 -10.03 -2.89
CA PHE A 13 -9.27 -10.50 -3.48
C PHE A 13 -9.02 -9.90 -4.87
N VAL A 14 -10.04 -9.87 -5.73
CA VAL A 14 -9.91 -9.32 -7.08
C VAL A 14 -9.73 -7.80 -7.05
N VAL A 15 -10.38 -7.11 -6.11
CA VAL A 15 -10.21 -5.67 -5.90
C VAL A 15 -8.84 -5.38 -5.30
N ASP A 16 -8.34 -6.18 -4.38
CA ASP A 16 -7.02 -6.00 -3.77
C ASP A 16 -5.89 -6.27 -4.77
N ALA A 17 -6.02 -7.29 -5.63
CA ALA A 17 -5.07 -7.55 -6.72
C ALA A 17 -5.04 -6.41 -7.77
N LEU A 18 -6.19 -5.78 -8.04
CA LEU A 18 -6.26 -4.61 -8.92
C LEU A 18 -5.77 -3.33 -8.23
N VAL A 19 -5.96 -3.21 -6.90
CA VAL A 19 -5.50 -2.10 -6.08
C VAL A 19 -3.97 -2.08 -5.97
N ASP A 20 -3.29 -3.22 -6.11
CA ASP A 20 -1.83 -3.30 -6.11
C ASP A 20 -1.14 -2.67 -7.34
N SER A 21 -1.93 -2.07 -8.24
CA SER A 21 -1.45 -1.41 -9.45
C SER A 21 -0.79 -0.04 -9.22
N ARG A 22 -0.64 0.43 -7.97
CA ARG A 22 -0.12 1.78 -7.66
C ARG A 22 1.04 1.83 -6.66
N PRO A 23 2.17 1.16 -6.95
CA PRO A 23 3.33 1.18 -6.07
C PRO A 23 4.06 2.53 -6.07
N ILE A 24 4.93 2.73 -5.08
CA ILE A 24 5.98 3.76 -5.14
C ILE A 24 6.87 3.49 -6.37
N ASN A 25 7.26 4.53 -7.10
CA ASN A 25 7.92 4.45 -8.40
C ASN A 25 7.04 3.88 -9.55
N GLY A 26 5.72 3.78 -9.33
CA GLY A 26 4.75 3.38 -10.34
C GLY A 26 4.63 4.35 -11.52
N ARG A 27 4.15 3.84 -12.66
CA ARG A 27 3.99 4.62 -13.91
C ARG A 27 2.61 5.28 -14.07
N ASP A 28 1.68 5.05 -13.15
CA ASP A 28 0.34 5.67 -13.15
C ASP A 28 0.41 7.09 -12.56
N GLU A 29 -0.44 7.99 -13.06
CA GLU A 29 -0.49 9.40 -12.63
C GLU A 29 -0.82 9.57 -11.13
N ARG A 30 -1.43 8.57 -10.51
CA ARG A 30 -1.79 8.55 -9.08
C ARG A 30 -0.70 7.91 -8.22
N CYS A 31 0.43 7.49 -8.81
CA CYS A 31 1.56 6.94 -8.08
C CYS A 31 2.55 8.03 -7.68
N PHE A 32 3.31 7.77 -6.62
CA PHE A 32 4.50 8.54 -6.28
C PHE A 32 5.60 8.23 -7.31
N SER A 33 5.68 9.04 -8.37
CA SER A 33 6.52 8.79 -9.57
C SER A 33 7.90 9.44 -9.52
N SER A 34 8.19 10.23 -8.49
CA SER A 34 9.55 10.70 -8.21
C SER A 34 10.38 9.47 -7.86
N ARG A 35 11.39 9.15 -8.69
CA ARG A 35 12.21 7.95 -8.54
C ARG A 35 12.96 8.00 -7.21
N HIS A 36 12.43 7.32 -6.20
CA HIS A 36 12.99 7.20 -4.86
C HIS A 36 13.45 5.75 -4.65
N PRO A 37 14.69 5.40 -5.01
CA PRO A 37 15.20 4.04 -4.84
C PRO A 37 15.16 3.66 -3.36
N GLY A 38 14.50 2.54 -3.05
CA GLY A 38 14.36 2.03 -1.69
C GLY A 38 13.16 2.57 -0.89
N GLY A 39 12.55 3.69 -1.29
CA GLY A 39 11.41 4.29 -0.57
C GLY A 39 11.56 5.79 -0.31
N ALA A 40 10.59 6.39 0.39
CA ALA A 40 10.56 7.82 0.67
C ALA A 40 10.04 8.13 2.09
N HIS A 41 10.37 9.32 2.59
CA HIS A 41 9.83 9.83 3.85
C HIS A 41 8.50 10.53 3.62
N PHE A 42 7.48 10.13 4.37
CA PHE A 42 6.15 10.73 4.35
C PHE A 42 5.86 11.41 5.68
N VAL A 43 5.19 12.56 5.61
CA VAL A 43 4.64 13.26 6.78
C VAL A 43 3.24 12.71 7.02
N MET A 44 3.02 12.27 8.26
CA MET A 44 1.74 11.79 8.76
C MET A 44 0.88 12.97 9.24
N ALA A 45 -0.43 12.74 9.40
CA ALA A 45 -1.37 13.79 9.80
C ALA A 45 -1.12 14.36 11.22
N ASP A 46 -0.43 13.61 12.07
CA ASP A 46 0.02 14.03 13.41
C ASP A 46 1.36 14.79 13.40
N GLY A 47 1.98 14.98 12.22
CA GLY A 47 3.27 15.63 12.05
C GLY A 47 4.48 14.70 12.20
N ALA A 48 4.28 13.40 12.45
CA ALA A 48 5.37 12.43 12.46
C ALA A 48 5.92 12.21 11.04
N VAL A 49 7.23 11.98 10.93
CA VAL A 49 7.87 11.59 9.67
C VAL A 49 8.19 10.10 9.74
N LYS A 50 7.68 9.34 8.76
CA LYS A 50 7.90 7.90 8.67
C LYS A 50 8.49 7.55 7.32
N PHE A 51 9.42 6.60 7.30
CA PHE A 51 9.96 6.05 6.06
C PHE A 51 9.04 4.94 5.54
N ILE A 52 8.65 5.03 4.27
CA ILE A 52 7.85 4.00 3.59
C ILE A 52 8.69 3.42 2.47
N SER A 53 8.90 2.10 2.53
CA SER A 53 9.68 1.33 1.57
C SER A 53 8.99 1.28 0.22
N GLU A 54 9.74 1.27 -0.89
CA GLU A 54 9.16 1.04 -2.22
C GLU A 54 8.52 -0.35 -2.36
N LYS A 55 8.90 -1.28 -1.48
CA LYS A 55 8.35 -2.64 -1.41
C LYS A 55 7.07 -2.72 -0.56
N CYS A 56 6.65 -1.61 0.05
CA CYS A 56 5.42 -1.56 0.83
C CYS A 56 4.22 -1.92 -0.06
N SER A 57 3.25 -2.65 0.48
CA SER A 57 2.02 -3.00 -0.24
C SER A 57 1.22 -1.76 -0.60
N THR A 58 0.68 -1.71 -1.82
CA THR A 58 -0.13 -0.58 -2.26
C THR A 58 -1.42 -0.44 -1.44
N THR A 59 -1.92 -1.54 -0.88
CA THR A 59 -3.09 -1.52 0.02
C THR A 59 -2.83 -0.66 1.25
N ILE A 60 -1.61 -0.71 1.79
CA ILE A 60 -1.20 0.12 2.92
C ILE A 60 -1.16 1.58 2.51
N LEU A 61 -0.57 1.90 1.35
CA LEU A 61 -0.56 3.28 0.82
C LEU A 61 -1.98 3.83 0.63
N ARG A 62 -2.92 3.01 0.15
CA ARG A 62 -4.32 3.40 0.00
C ARG A 62 -4.98 3.69 1.36
N ARG A 63 -4.76 2.82 2.35
CA ARG A 63 -5.29 3.02 3.71
C ARG A 63 -4.77 4.31 4.33
N LEU A 64 -3.46 4.54 4.21
CA LEU A 64 -2.84 5.79 4.67
C LEU A 64 -3.38 7.04 3.95
N ALA A 65 -3.67 6.93 2.66
CA ALA A 65 -4.24 8.04 1.87
C ALA A 65 -5.73 8.29 2.17
N ASN A 66 -6.46 7.27 2.63
CA ASN A 66 -7.90 7.35 2.85
C ASN A 66 -8.26 7.40 4.33
N ARG A 67 -8.20 8.59 4.93
CA ARG A 67 -8.53 8.78 6.36
C ARG A 67 -9.92 8.30 6.80
N ALA A 68 -10.84 8.08 5.85
CA ALA A 68 -12.25 7.79 6.11
C ALA A 68 -12.59 6.29 5.98
N ASP A 69 -11.63 5.42 5.67
CA ASP A 69 -11.87 3.98 5.58
C ASP A 69 -11.97 3.27 6.93
N GLY A 70 -11.43 3.88 8.00
CA GLY A 70 -11.46 3.33 9.35
C GLY A 70 -10.46 2.18 9.57
N GLU A 71 -9.56 1.93 8.63
CA GLU A 71 -8.60 0.84 8.68
C GLU A 71 -7.27 1.30 9.31
N SER A 72 -6.87 0.67 10.40
CA SER A 72 -5.56 0.93 11.01
C SER A 72 -4.43 0.23 10.24
N VAL A 73 -3.26 0.87 10.21
CA VAL A 73 -2.03 0.36 9.59
C VAL A 73 -0.96 0.26 10.67
N ASP A 74 -0.25 -0.87 10.70
CA ASP A 74 0.88 -1.08 11.59
C ASP A 74 2.19 -0.56 10.98
N GLU A 75 3.12 -0.09 11.81
CA GLU A 75 4.41 0.41 11.35
C GLU A 75 5.27 -0.67 10.66
N ALA A 76 5.10 -1.94 11.04
CA ALA A 76 5.76 -3.05 10.38
C ALA A 76 5.42 -3.16 8.88
N ASP A 77 4.19 -2.76 8.51
CA ASP A 77 3.68 -2.89 7.15
C ASP A 77 4.22 -1.80 6.22
N LEU A 78 4.92 -0.79 6.76
CA LEU A 78 5.56 0.29 6.00
C LEU A 78 6.89 -0.15 5.36
N LEU A 79 7.50 -1.23 5.86
CA LEU A 79 8.84 -1.66 5.46
C LEU A 79 8.83 -2.88 4.53
N THR A 80 7.85 -3.77 4.70
CA THR A 80 7.74 -5.03 3.95
C THR A 80 6.30 -5.28 3.52
N PRO A 81 6.09 -5.88 2.33
CA PRO A 81 4.76 -6.34 1.94
C PRO A 81 4.34 -7.49 2.86
N LYS A 82 3.10 -7.46 3.36
CA LYS A 82 2.44 -8.60 4.00
C LYS A 82 1.74 -9.45 2.94
#